data_AF-A0A9P8TRC2-F1
#
_entry.id   AF-A0A9P8TRC2-F1
#
_cell.length_a   1.000
_cell.length_b   1.000
_cell.length_c   1.000
_cell.angle_alpha   90.00
_cell.angle_beta   90.00
_cell.angle_gamma   90.00
#
_symmetry.space_group_name_H-M   'P 1'
#
loop_
_entity.id
_entity.type
_entity.pdbx_description
1 polymer ?
#
loop_
_entity_poly.entity_id
_entity_poly.type
_entity_poly.pdbx_seq_one_letter_code
_entity_poly.pdbx_strand_id
1 'polypeptide(L)'
;MSEEKAIISDTNAITKQISDLDIRQETEISSIDTNIITPTATTDEPQYNNDRTLTNNSEVVVKKLSGKVKVRKGQPEEAYLIQKNLYQESGPQLNTLTWLEELDLSKLDANIKTDRTALESLTERLYYSRDYKKCLEVTEFALEFVKVVDNQKKIKNEIDELISLKERCEKRLQQASL
;
A
#
# COMPACT_ATOMS: atom_id res chain seq x y z
N MET A 1 -30.70 -11.39 53.21
CA MET A 1 -29.94 -12.65 53.07
C MET A 1 -30.57 -13.46 51.96
N SER A 2 -29.73 -14.05 51.11
CA SER A 2 -30.05 -15.04 50.07
C SER A 2 -30.49 -14.48 48.73
N GLU A 3 -29.59 -14.55 47.74
CA GLU A 3 -29.80 -15.20 46.42
C GLU A 3 -28.62 -14.90 45.49
N GLU A 4 -27.52 -15.64 45.67
CA GLU A 4 -26.39 -15.67 44.74
C GLU A 4 -26.01 -17.16 44.58
N LYS A 5 -26.59 -17.82 43.57
CA LYS A 5 -26.22 -19.18 43.06
C LYS A 5 -27.21 -19.65 41.99
N ALA A 6 -27.08 -19.19 40.74
CA ALA A 6 -27.82 -19.78 39.61
C ALA A 6 -27.28 -19.49 38.19
N ILE A 7 -25.98 -19.18 37.98
CA ILE A 7 -25.48 -18.86 36.61
C ILE A 7 -24.11 -19.50 36.33
N ILE A 8 -23.84 -20.71 36.86
CA ILE A 8 -22.59 -21.45 36.60
C ILE A 8 -22.88 -22.93 36.30
N SER A 9 -23.76 -23.23 35.34
CA SER A 9 -23.92 -24.60 34.82
C SER A 9 -23.87 -24.75 33.30
N ASP A 10 -23.95 -23.67 32.51
CA ASP A 10 -24.31 -23.81 31.09
C ASP A 10 -23.17 -23.53 30.08
N THR A 11 -21.94 -23.28 30.53
CA THR A 11 -20.80 -23.04 29.62
C THR A 11 -19.92 -24.27 29.38
N ASN A 12 -20.10 -25.35 30.14
CA ASN A 12 -19.29 -26.58 30.00
C ASN A 12 -19.87 -27.62 29.02
N ALA A 13 -20.97 -27.32 28.33
CA ALA A 13 -21.61 -28.22 27.38
C ALA A 13 -21.28 -27.95 25.90
N ILE A 14 -20.63 -26.83 25.58
CA ILE A 14 -20.34 -26.42 24.18
C ILE A 14 -18.92 -26.81 23.75
N THR A 15 -17.99 -27.04 24.69
CA THR A 15 -16.58 -27.38 24.39
C THR A 15 -16.33 -28.88 24.16
N LYS A 16 -17.36 -29.67 23.81
CA LYS A 16 -17.22 -31.13 23.63
C LYS A 16 -17.80 -31.67 22.31
N GLN A 17 -17.97 -30.81 21.29
CA GLN A 17 -18.50 -31.21 19.97
C GLN A 17 -17.69 -30.68 18.76
N ILE A 18 -16.42 -30.28 18.92
CA ILE A 18 -15.55 -29.91 17.78
C ILE A 18 -14.21 -30.65 17.88
N SER A 19 -14.26 -31.98 18.02
CA SER A 19 -13.06 -32.82 18.03
C SER A 19 -13.11 -34.03 17.11
N ASP A 20 -14.18 -34.25 16.35
CA ASP A 20 -14.28 -35.41 15.45
C ASP A 20 -14.86 -34.99 14.09
N LEU A 21 -13.97 -34.60 13.17
CA LEU A 21 -14.20 -34.72 11.73
C LEU A 21 -12.84 -34.99 11.07
N ASP A 22 -12.56 -36.29 11.10
CA ASP A 22 -11.43 -37.02 10.56
C ASP A 22 -11.33 -36.89 9.02
N ILE A 23 -10.12 -36.60 8.56
CA ILE A 23 -9.32 -37.41 7.62
C ILE A 23 -10.08 -38.12 6.48
N ARG A 24 -9.77 -37.72 5.23
CA ARG A 24 -9.63 -38.49 3.95
C ARG A 24 -9.86 -37.51 2.78
N GLN A 25 -9.09 -37.43 1.70
CA GLN A 25 -8.41 -38.48 0.94
C GLN A 25 -7.30 -37.83 0.08
N GLU A 26 -6.10 -38.40 0.11
CA GLU A 26 -5.15 -38.32 -0.98
C GLU A 26 -5.68 -39.17 -2.13
N THR A 27 -5.81 -38.59 -3.33
CA THR A 27 -5.99 -39.35 -4.56
C THR A 27 -4.80 -39.10 -5.47
N GLU A 28 -3.97 -40.13 -5.56
CA GLU A 28 -3.01 -40.37 -6.63
C GLU A 28 -3.67 -40.18 -8.00
N ILE A 29 -2.98 -39.48 -8.90
CA ILE A 29 -3.19 -39.66 -10.34
C ILE A 29 -1.86 -40.09 -10.93
N SER A 30 -1.85 -41.36 -11.30
CA SER A 30 -0.82 -42.05 -12.05
C SER A 30 -0.68 -41.53 -13.48
N SER A 31 0.55 -41.61 -13.98
CA SER A 31 1.05 -41.71 -15.36
C SER A 31 0.04 -41.79 -16.51
N ILE A 32 0.34 -41.10 -17.64
CA ILE A 32 0.40 -41.67 -19.02
C ILE A 32 1.07 -40.67 -20.00
N ASP A 33 2.13 -41.18 -20.61
CA ASP A 33 2.67 -41.12 -21.98
C ASP A 33 2.92 -39.85 -22.82
N THR A 34 4.17 -39.83 -23.29
CA THR A 34 4.73 -39.22 -24.49
C THR A 34 4.02 -39.63 -25.78
N ASN A 35 3.59 -38.68 -26.62
CA ASN A 35 4.21 -38.32 -27.92
C ASN A 35 3.27 -37.59 -28.91
N ILE A 36 3.80 -36.47 -29.44
CA ILE A 36 3.73 -35.94 -30.82
C ILE A 36 2.37 -35.44 -31.35
N ILE A 37 2.33 -34.16 -31.75
CA ILE A 37 2.07 -33.67 -33.13
C ILE A 37 2.44 -32.17 -33.18
N THR A 38 3.40 -31.84 -34.04
CA THR A 38 3.64 -30.47 -34.53
C THR A 38 2.62 -30.14 -35.62
N PRO A 39 2.12 -28.89 -35.68
CA PRO A 39 2.21 -28.19 -36.95
C PRO A 39 2.75 -26.78 -36.78
N THR A 40 3.69 -26.48 -37.67
CA THR A 40 4.35 -25.19 -37.87
C THR A 40 3.34 -24.12 -38.28
N ALA A 41 3.28 -23.02 -37.55
CA ALA A 41 2.78 -21.74 -38.05
C ALA A 41 3.57 -20.60 -37.37
N THR A 42 4.32 -19.88 -38.19
CA THR A 42 5.16 -18.74 -37.83
C THR A 42 4.30 -17.59 -37.30
N THR A 43 4.48 -17.22 -36.04
CA THR A 43 4.08 -15.91 -35.51
C THR A 43 5.08 -15.57 -34.42
N ASP A 44 5.82 -14.48 -34.60
CA ASP A 44 6.79 -13.98 -33.63
C ASP A 44 6.07 -13.51 -32.36
N GLU A 45 5.74 -14.44 -31.46
CA GLU A 45 5.42 -14.13 -30.08
C GLU A 45 6.70 -13.98 -29.25
N PRO A 46 6.80 -12.98 -28.37
CA PRO A 46 7.96 -12.82 -27.51
C PRO A 46 8.07 -14.01 -26.57
N GLN A 47 9.08 -14.87 -26.79
CA GLN A 47 9.40 -15.97 -25.89
C GLN A 47 9.76 -15.41 -24.51
N TYR A 48 8.84 -15.57 -23.56
CA TYR A 48 9.13 -15.34 -22.15
C TYR A 48 9.98 -16.51 -21.66
N ASN A 49 11.28 -16.30 -21.56
CA ASN A 49 12.21 -17.26 -20.97
C ASN A 49 11.86 -17.48 -19.49
N ASN A 50 10.98 -18.45 -19.22
CA ASN A 50 10.54 -18.89 -17.88
C ASN A 50 11.59 -19.74 -17.16
N ASP A 51 12.87 -19.38 -17.26
CA ASP A 51 13.95 -20.22 -16.77
C ASP A 51 14.77 -19.52 -15.67
N ARG A 52 14.12 -19.14 -14.54
CA ARG A 52 14.78 -18.68 -13.28
C ARG A 52 13.93 -18.78 -11.99
N THR A 53 13.36 -19.93 -11.67
CA THR A 53 12.79 -20.14 -10.33
C THR A 53 13.53 -21.24 -9.60
N LEU A 54 14.74 -20.92 -9.11
CA LEU A 54 15.33 -21.66 -8.01
C LEU A 54 14.74 -21.07 -6.71
N THR A 55 13.55 -21.52 -6.34
CA THR A 55 12.80 -21.02 -5.20
C THR A 55 13.24 -21.72 -3.92
N ASN A 56 14.24 -21.14 -3.25
CA ASN A 56 14.39 -21.31 -1.81
C ASN A 56 14.18 -19.91 -1.21
N ASN A 57 13.12 -19.74 -0.42
CA ASN A 57 12.79 -18.53 0.36
C ASN A 57 12.25 -17.32 -0.42
N SER A 58 11.44 -17.54 -1.48
CA SER A 58 10.74 -16.46 -2.20
C SER A 58 11.66 -15.44 -2.92
N GLU A 59 12.96 -15.73 -3.00
CA GLU A 59 13.92 -14.89 -3.73
C GLU A 59 13.79 -15.08 -5.24
N VAL A 60 13.81 -13.97 -5.98
CA VAL A 60 13.71 -13.98 -7.44
C VAL A 60 15.04 -13.53 -8.03
N VAL A 61 15.69 -14.43 -8.76
CA VAL A 61 16.94 -14.15 -9.46
C VAL A 61 16.64 -13.62 -10.85
N VAL A 62 17.00 -12.36 -11.12
CA VAL A 62 16.76 -11.71 -12.43
C VAL A 62 18.11 -11.40 -13.09
N LYS A 63 18.40 -11.97 -14.27
CA LYS A 63 19.49 -11.45 -15.13
C LYS A 63 18.99 -10.23 -15.87
N LYS A 64 19.75 -9.15 -15.76
CA LYS A 64 19.56 -7.93 -16.55
C LYS A 64 20.05 -8.16 -17.98
N LEU A 65 19.56 -7.34 -18.90
CA LEU A 65 20.08 -7.25 -20.28
C LEU A 65 21.59 -6.97 -20.33
N SER A 66 22.15 -6.32 -19.30
CA SER A 66 23.61 -6.08 -19.18
C SER A 66 24.42 -7.32 -18.76
N GLY A 67 23.83 -8.52 -18.72
CA GLY A 67 24.44 -9.76 -18.24
C GLY A 67 24.58 -9.88 -16.71
N LYS A 68 24.32 -8.81 -15.94
CA LYS A 68 24.43 -8.82 -14.47
C LYS A 68 23.22 -9.52 -13.82
N VAL A 69 23.49 -10.47 -12.93
CA VAL A 69 22.48 -11.13 -12.10
C VAL A 69 22.13 -10.22 -10.91
N LYS A 70 20.85 -9.97 -10.67
CA LYS A 70 20.34 -9.29 -9.48
C LYS A 70 19.38 -10.22 -8.74
N VAL A 71 19.72 -10.53 -7.50
CA VAL A 71 18.80 -11.21 -6.59
C VAL A 71 17.85 -10.18 -5.99
N ARG A 72 16.55 -10.44 -6.08
CA ARG A 72 15.50 -9.67 -5.40
C ARG A 72 15.07 -10.47 -4.19
N LYS A 73 15.08 -9.82 -3.03
CA LYS A 73 14.52 -10.41 -1.81
C LYS A 73 13.02 -10.61 -2.01
N GLY A 74 12.54 -11.79 -1.64
CA GLY A 74 11.11 -12.04 -1.51
C GLY A 74 10.50 -11.25 -0.34
N GLN A 75 9.18 -11.16 -0.33
CA GLN A 75 8.45 -10.72 0.86
C GLN A 75 8.50 -11.85 1.91
N PRO A 76 8.82 -11.57 3.18
CA PRO A 76 8.77 -12.59 4.22
C PRO A 76 7.31 -12.98 4.49
N GLU A 77 7.09 -14.25 4.85
CA GLU A 77 5.75 -14.81 5.09
C GLU A 77 4.95 -14.01 6.12
N GLU A 78 5.61 -13.56 7.19
CA GLU A 78 4.98 -12.73 8.22
C GLU A 78 4.41 -11.43 7.66
N ALA A 79 5.16 -10.72 6.80
CA ALA A 79 4.69 -9.49 6.18
C ALA A 79 3.53 -9.74 5.21
N TYR A 80 3.55 -10.89 4.53
CA TYR A 80 2.45 -11.30 3.66
C TYR A 80 1.17 -11.56 4.48
N LEU A 81 1.28 -12.29 5.59
CA LEU A 81 0.15 -12.57 6.48
C LEU A 81 -0.44 -11.28 7.08
N ILE A 82 0.40 -10.33 7.50
CA ILE A 82 -0.04 -9.01 7.98
C ILE A 82 -0.84 -8.29 6.89
N GLN A 83 -0.30 -8.22 5.66
CA GLN A 83 -0.97 -7.56 4.54
C GLN A 83 -2.31 -8.24 4.18
N LYS A 84 -2.33 -9.57 4.21
CA LYS A 84 -3.55 -10.36 3.95
C LYS A 84 -4.63 -10.09 4.99
N ASN A 85 -4.26 -10.07 6.28
CA ASN A 85 -5.20 -9.77 7.36
C ASN A 85 -5.74 -8.35 7.23
N LEU A 86 -4.88 -7.35 7.00
CA LEU A 86 -5.30 -5.96 6.77
C LEU A 86 -6.28 -5.83 5.60
N TYR A 87 -6.03 -6.56 4.51
CA TYR A 87 -6.94 -6.59 3.35
C TYR A 87 -8.27 -7.26 3.67
N GLN A 88 -8.29 -8.32 4.46
CA GLN A 88 -9.52 -8.99 4.87
C GLN A 88 -10.34 -8.14 5.85
N GLU A 89 -9.67 -7.38 6.72
CA GLU A 89 -10.31 -6.52 7.73
C GLU A 89 -10.88 -5.22 7.13
N SER A 90 -10.06 -4.48 6.37
CA SER A 90 -10.42 -3.14 5.88
C SER A 90 -10.78 -3.09 4.39
N GLY A 91 -10.42 -4.12 3.62
CA GLY A 91 -10.65 -4.15 2.18
C GLY A 91 -9.73 -3.22 1.39
N PRO A 92 -9.99 -3.06 0.09
CA PRO A 92 -9.29 -2.08 -0.72
C PRO A 92 -9.71 -0.65 -0.31
N GLN A 93 -8.72 0.23 -0.14
CA GLN A 93 -8.99 1.64 0.07
C GLN A 93 -9.59 2.26 -1.20
N LEU A 94 -10.79 2.83 -1.08
CA LEU A 94 -11.45 3.55 -2.16
C LEU A 94 -11.08 5.03 -2.08
N ASN A 95 -10.41 5.55 -3.10
CA ASN A 95 -10.14 6.97 -3.23
C ASN A 95 -11.40 7.67 -3.75
N THR A 96 -12.14 8.31 -2.85
CA THR A 96 -13.30 9.16 -3.19
C THR A 96 -12.85 10.41 -3.92
N LEU A 97 -13.77 11.26 -4.40
CA LEU A 97 -13.33 12.51 -5.03
C LEU A 97 -12.63 13.43 -4.03
N THR A 98 -13.01 13.41 -2.75
CA THR A 98 -12.56 14.31 -1.66
C THR A 98 -11.55 13.68 -0.71
N TRP A 99 -11.10 12.44 -0.96
CA TRP A 99 -10.25 11.67 -0.05
C TRP A 99 -9.02 12.43 0.48
N LEU A 100 -8.46 13.32 -0.33
CA LEU A 100 -7.29 14.10 0.03
C LEU A 100 -7.62 15.28 0.97
N GLU A 101 -8.83 15.83 0.87
CA GLU A 101 -9.31 16.91 1.73
C GLU A 101 -9.74 16.40 3.12
N GLU A 102 -9.99 15.10 3.22
CA GLU A 102 -10.31 14.36 4.45
C GLU A 102 -9.04 13.88 5.19
N LEU A 103 -7.85 14.27 4.70
CA LEU A 103 -6.58 13.89 5.31
C LEU A 103 -6.46 14.42 6.74
N ASP A 104 -6.27 13.50 7.68
CA ASP A 104 -6.07 13.84 9.09
C ASP A 104 -4.64 14.35 9.32
N LEU A 105 -4.47 15.68 9.31
CA LEU A 105 -3.18 16.34 9.48
C LEU A 105 -2.49 16.00 10.81
N SER A 106 -3.24 15.55 11.82
CA SER A 106 -2.70 15.22 13.14
C SER A 106 -1.88 13.91 13.17
N LYS A 107 -2.06 13.05 12.17
CA LYS A 107 -1.41 11.73 12.08
C LYS A 107 -0.20 11.71 11.14
N LEU A 108 0.12 12.84 10.51
CA LEU A 108 1.20 12.92 9.54
C LEU A 108 2.57 12.93 10.24
N ASP A 109 3.52 12.18 9.70
CA ASP A 109 4.93 12.22 10.09
C ASP A 109 5.77 12.89 9.01
N ALA A 110 6.46 13.98 9.38
CA ALA A 110 7.29 14.75 8.47
C ALA A 110 8.43 13.92 7.85
N ASN A 111 8.92 12.88 8.53
CA ASN A 111 10.00 12.04 8.02
C ASN A 111 9.52 11.04 6.97
N ILE A 112 8.21 10.74 6.92
CA ILE A 112 7.63 9.84 5.94
C ILE A 112 7.39 10.61 4.64
N LYS A 113 8.01 10.15 3.54
CA LYS A 113 7.86 10.78 2.22
C LYS A 113 6.41 10.80 1.77
N THR A 114 5.69 9.70 1.97
CA THR A 114 4.28 9.58 1.56
C THR A 114 3.42 10.67 2.18
N ASP A 115 3.62 10.97 3.46
CA ASP A 115 2.86 11.98 4.21
C ASP A 115 3.16 13.39 3.70
N ARG A 116 4.45 13.69 3.45
CA ARG A 116 4.83 14.97 2.82
C ARG A 116 4.25 15.12 1.43
N THR A 117 4.34 14.08 0.60
CA THR A 117 3.77 14.10 -0.76
C THR A 117 2.24 14.20 -0.74
N ALA A 118 1.56 13.60 0.24
CA ALA A 118 0.12 13.76 0.41
C ALA A 118 -0.24 15.22 0.73
N LEU A 119 0.53 15.85 1.61
CA LEU A 119 0.33 17.26 1.98
C LEU A 119 0.59 18.20 0.80
N GLU A 120 1.66 17.97 0.03
CA GLU A 120 1.95 18.68 -1.23
C GLU A 120 0.82 18.51 -2.26
N SER A 121 0.32 17.29 -2.44
CA SER A 121 -0.80 17.02 -3.35
C SER A 121 -2.08 17.76 -2.90
N LEU A 122 -2.30 17.88 -1.58
CA LEU A 122 -3.45 18.60 -1.03
C LEU A 122 -3.37 20.10 -1.34
N THR A 123 -2.20 20.72 -1.18
CA THR A 123 -2.03 22.15 -1.48
C THR A 123 -2.25 22.44 -2.96
N GLU A 124 -1.70 21.62 -3.85
CA GLU A 124 -1.92 21.73 -5.30
C GLU A 124 -3.40 21.61 -5.67
N ARG A 125 -4.08 20.60 -5.12
CA ARG A 125 -5.50 20.39 -5.35
C ARG A 125 -6.33 21.61 -4.95
N LEU A 126 -6.06 22.18 -3.77
CA LEU A 126 -6.75 23.39 -3.29
C LEU A 126 -6.50 24.58 -4.22
N TYR A 127 -5.27 24.75 -4.70
CA TYR A 127 -4.94 25.79 -5.67
C TYR A 127 -5.72 25.65 -6.97
N TYR A 128 -5.74 24.46 -7.58
CA TYR A 128 -6.47 24.24 -8.84
C TYR A 128 -7.99 24.27 -8.66
N SER A 129 -8.48 23.95 -7.46
CA SER A 129 -9.89 24.13 -7.07
C SER A 129 -10.25 25.59 -6.81
N ARG A 130 -9.27 26.52 -6.91
CA ARG A 130 -9.40 27.97 -6.69
C ARG A 130 -9.76 28.37 -5.27
N ASP A 131 -9.62 27.45 -4.30
CA ASP A 131 -9.72 27.79 -2.88
C ASP A 131 -8.37 28.32 -2.40
N TYR A 132 -8.04 29.54 -2.84
CA TYR A 132 -6.73 30.14 -2.57
C TYR A 132 -6.52 30.47 -1.08
N LYS A 133 -7.61 30.68 -0.32
CA LYS A 133 -7.52 30.93 1.12
C LYS A 133 -7.07 29.67 1.86
N LYS A 134 -7.76 28.55 1.61
CA LYS A 134 -7.40 27.27 2.22
C LYS A 134 -6.07 26.73 1.67
N CYS A 135 -5.78 26.94 0.37
CA CYS A 135 -4.44 26.68 -0.19
C CYS A 135 -3.35 27.32 0.66
N LEU A 136 -3.47 28.63 0.92
CA LEU A 136 -2.45 29.39 1.61
C LEU A 136 -2.23 28.85 3.03
N GLU A 137 -3.32 28.64 3.77
CA GLU A 137 -3.28 28.09 5.13
C GLU A 137 -2.57 26.72 5.17
N VAL A 138 -2.96 25.79 4.30
CA VAL A 138 -2.37 24.44 4.26
C VAL A 138 -0.91 24.49 3.79
N THR A 139 -0.57 25.39 2.87
CA THR A 139 0.81 25.56 2.38
C THR A 139 1.72 26.12 3.48
N GLU A 140 1.24 27.06 4.29
CA GLU A 140 1.97 27.57 5.45
C GLU A 140 2.18 26.49 6.50
N PHE A 141 1.14 25.71 6.80
CA PHE A 141 1.26 24.53 7.66
C PHE A 141 2.31 23.54 7.10
N ALA A 142 2.25 23.24 5.81
CA ALA A 142 3.20 22.32 5.17
C ALA A 142 4.64 22.80 5.27
N LEU A 143 4.88 24.10 5.09
CA LEU A 143 6.21 24.70 5.24
C LEU A 143 6.74 24.59 6.68
N GLU A 144 5.89 24.76 7.69
CA GLU A 144 6.30 24.53 9.08
C GLU A 144 6.54 23.04 9.37
N PHE A 145 5.66 22.17 8.84
CA PHE A 145 5.73 20.73 9.01
C PHE A 145 7.06 20.14 8.49
N VAL A 146 7.51 20.57 7.31
CA VAL A 146 8.76 20.06 6.71
C VAL A 146 10.04 20.56 7.38
N LYS A 147 9.98 21.59 8.25
CA LYS A 147 11.17 22.06 8.98
C LYS A 147 11.71 21.02 9.95
N VAL A 148 10.86 20.13 10.44
CA VAL A 148 11.18 19.07 11.41
C VAL A 148 11.95 17.91 10.76
N VAL A 149 12.06 17.88 9.42
CA VAL A 149 12.77 16.82 8.69
C VAL A 149 14.28 16.93 8.87
N ASP A 150 14.91 15.84 9.30
CA ASP A 150 16.35 15.76 9.60
C ASP A 150 17.24 16.16 8.41
N ASN A 151 16.81 15.87 7.19
CA ASN A 151 17.59 16.11 5.97
C ASN A 151 16.87 17.02 4.97
N GLN A 152 16.76 18.30 5.33
CA GLN A 152 16.17 19.32 4.46
C GLN A 152 16.81 19.41 3.07
N LYS A 153 18.10 19.07 2.92
CA LYS A 153 18.78 19.08 1.61
C LYS A 153 18.18 18.08 0.62
N LYS A 154 17.65 16.95 1.11
CA LYS A 154 17.02 15.93 0.27
C LYS A 154 15.61 16.32 -0.18
N ILE A 155 14.95 17.19 0.58
CA ILE A 155 13.58 17.65 0.31
C ILE A 155 13.55 19.09 -0.21
N LYS A 156 14.68 19.62 -0.67
CA LYS A 156 14.79 21.00 -1.15
C LYS A 156 13.76 21.29 -2.24
N ASN A 157 13.59 20.38 -3.20
CA ASN A 157 12.61 20.54 -4.27
C ASN A 157 11.19 20.64 -3.71
N GLU A 158 10.82 19.79 -2.74
CA GLU A 158 9.50 19.83 -2.09
C GLU A 158 9.26 21.18 -1.40
N ILE A 159 10.30 21.73 -0.74
CA ILE A 159 10.25 23.06 -0.09
C ILE A 159 10.10 24.18 -1.14
N ASP A 160 10.90 24.14 -2.21
CA ASP A 160 10.88 25.16 -3.26
C ASP A 160 9.52 25.21 -3.97
N GLU A 161 8.88 24.05 -4.21
CA GLU A 161 7.52 23.97 -4.77
C GLU A 161 6.46 24.56 -3.83
N LEU A 162 6.52 24.24 -2.53
CA LEU A 162 5.62 24.83 -1.53
C LEU A 162 5.77 26.35 -1.43
N ILE A 163 7.00 26.88 -1.48
CA ILE A 163 7.25 28.33 -1.50
C ILE A 163 6.64 28.94 -2.77
N SER A 164 6.90 28.34 -3.93
CA SER A 164 6.32 28.82 -5.20
C SER A 164 4.79 28.81 -5.18
N LEU A 165 4.19 27.80 -4.57
CA LEU A 165 2.74 27.70 -4.45
C LEU A 165 2.17 28.76 -3.50
N LYS A 166 2.84 29.02 -2.38
CA LYS A 166 2.49 30.09 -1.44
C LYS A 166 2.42 31.45 -2.14
N GLU A 167 3.48 31.83 -2.86
CA GLU A 167 3.55 33.10 -3.60
C GLU A 167 2.43 33.21 -4.65
N ARG A 168 2.12 32.11 -5.34
CA ARG A 168 1.01 32.06 -6.30
C ARG A 168 -0.35 32.25 -5.61
N CYS A 169 -0.60 31.60 -4.47
CA CYS A 169 -1.84 31.75 -3.71
C CYS A 169 -2.01 33.20 -3.20
N GLU A 170 -0.96 33.81 -2.65
CA GLU A 170 -0.97 35.22 -2.22
C GLU A 170 -1.31 36.18 -3.37
N LYS A 171 -0.66 36.02 -4.52
CA LYS A 171 -0.91 36.85 -5.71
C LYS A 171 -2.35 36.74 -6.18
N ARG A 172 -2.94 35.53 -6.17
CA ARG A 172 -4.34 35.31 -6.56
C ARG A 172 -5.32 35.97 -5.60
N LEU A 173 -5.04 35.92 -4.29
CA LEU A 173 -5.87 36.58 -3.28
C LEU A 173 -5.84 38.11 -3.42
N GLN A 174 -4.66 38.69 -3.67
CA GLN A 174 -4.53 40.13 -3.92
C GLN A 174 -5.31 40.56 -5.17
N GLN A 175 -5.23 39.79 -6.26
CA GLN A 175 -5.99 40.04 -7.49
C GLN A 175 -7.51 39.95 -7.29
N ALA A 176 -7.98 39.08 -6.39
CA ALA A 176 -9.41 38.93 -6.10
C ALA A 176 -9.96 40.02 -5.16
N SER A 177 -9.09 40.77 -4.49
CA SER A 177 -9.46 41.89 -3.61
C SER A 177 -9.52 43.26 -4.31
N LEU A 178 -9.10 43.32 -5.58
CA LEU A 178 -9.16 44.49 -6.45
C LEU A 178 -10.39 44.44 -7.34
#